data_AF-A0A7J7H121-F1
#
_entry.id   AF-A0A7J7H121-F1
#
_cell.length_a   1.000
_cell.length_b   1.000
_cell.length_c   1.000
_cell.angle_alpha   90.00
_cell.angle_beta   90.00
_cell.angle_gamma   90.00
#
_symmetry.space_group_name_H-M   'P 1'
#
loop_
_entity.id
_entity.type
_entity.pdbx_description
1 polymer ?
#
loop_
_entity_poly.entity_id
_entity_poly.type
_entity_poly.pdbx_seq_one_letter_code
_entity_poly.pdbx_strand_id
1 'polypeptide(L)'
;MVEITCVMIIPLHDYEARVARHFGNCSFDELFRAFSRIFIGALAYLVIDHFFALRILRSNIELIVFDWCRILRRNIELVQQGEPVPAKKPWENLTDEKRIEAFIRGTHQIELVIHKLVPSIARAYFDGSLPVLLSTDQECVLFLLGLRCYLVRQVKEVLHLTDDEILQHMRGVFRDVLDCFNTLSPEVVDEGSSGAVVAFVRASPMH
;
A
#
# COMPACT_ATOMS: atom_id res chain seq x y z
N MET A 1 -17.27 -0.63 29.35
CA MET A 1 -16.90 0.22 28.19
C MET A 1 -15.48 0.70 28.47
N VAL A 2 -14.51 0.32 27.63
CA VAL A 2 -13.10 0.71 27.83
C VAL A 2 -12.88 2.00 27.07
N GLU A 3 -12.53 3.08 27.77
CA GLU A 3 -12.11 4.32 27.13
C GLU A 3 -10.65 4.17 26.65
N ILE A 4 -10.42 4.43 25.37
CA ILE A 4 -9.07 4.44 24.79
C ILE A 4 -8.63 5.89 24.71
N THR A 5 -7.58 6.26 25.45
CA THR A 5 -6.97 7.59 25.36
C THR A 5 -6.08 7.65 24.13
N CYS A 6 -6.40 8.54 23.20
CA CYS A 6 -5.60 8.79 22.01
C CYS A 6 -4.81 10.10 22.16
N VAL A 7 -3.53 10.06 21.83
CA VAL A 7 -2.69 11.26 21.67
C VAL A 7 -2.52 11.49 20.18
N MET A 8 -2.97 12.65 19.69
CA MET A 8 -2.81 13.05 18.29
C MET A 8 -1.69 14.07 18.17
N ILE A 9 -0.78 13.83 17.23
CA ILE A 9 0.35 14.70 16.95
C ILE A 9 0.16 15.26 15.55
N ILE A 10 0.13 16.58 15.41
CA ILE A 10 -0.01 17.27 14.12
C ILE A 10 1.33 17.94 13.82
N PRO A 11 2.12 17.42 12.86
CA PRO A 11 3.33 18.08 12.43
C PRO A 11 2.97 19.35 11.66
N LEU A 12 3.71 20.43 11.92
CA LEU A 12 3.62 21.66 11.13
C LEU A 12 4.84 21.69 10.21
N HIS A 13 4.64 21.41 8.93
CA HIS A 13 5.70 21.20 7.93
C HIS A 13 6.72 22.36 7.85
N ASP A 14 6.27 23.61 8.04
CA ASP A 14 7.15 24.79 8.04
C ASP A 14 8.15 24.80 9.21
N TYR A 15 7.81 24.12 10.32
CA TYR A 15 8.65 24.00 11.52
C TYR A 15 9.50 22.73 11.53
N GLU A 16 9.07 21.64 10.91
CA GLU A 16 9.85 20.40 10.77
C GLU A 16 11.18 20.64 10.03
N ALA A 17 11.17 21.47 8.98
CA ALA A 17 12.37 21.87 8.24
C ALA A 17 13.43 22.56 9.13
N ARG A 18 13.01 23.15 10.27
CA ARG A 18 13.89 23.79 11.25
C ARG A 18 14.37 22.81 12.33
N VAL A 19 13.51 21.89 12.78
CA VAL A 19 13.82 20.89 13.83
C VAL A 19 14.70 19.76 13.31
N ALA A 20 14.52 19.32 12.05
CA ALA A 20 15.33 18.28 11.42
C ALA A 20 16.83 18.62 11.36
N ARG A 21 17.20 19.91 11.48
CA ARG A 21 18.60 20.35 11.57
C ARG A 21 19.24 20.14 12.95
N HIS A 22 18.49 19.75 13.98
CA HIS A 22 18.99 19.56 15.35
C HIS A 22 18.96 18.11 15.83
N PHE A 23 18.06 17.27 15.30
CA PHE A 23 17.95 15.87 15.68
C PHE A 23 18.00 15.00 14.42
N GLY A 24 19.19 14.49 14.08
CA GLY A 24 19.41 13.69 12.86
C GLY A 24 18.79 12.28 12.86
N ASN A 25 18.08 11.86 13.92
CA ASN A 25 17.75 10.45 14.16
C ASN A 25 16.26 10.15 14.40
N CYS A 26 15.34 11.10 14.22
CA CYS A 26 13.91 10.79 14.38
C CYS A 26 13.05 11.74 13.53
N SER A 27 12.49 11.25 12.43
CA SER A 27 11.49 11.99 11.64
C SER A 27 10.06 11.68 12.10
N PHE A 28 9.12 12.60 11.86
CA PHE A 28 7.71 12.32 12.10
C PHE A 28 7.20 11.15 11.24
N ASP A 29 7.73 10.98 10.03
CA ASP A 29 7.42 9.83 9.17
C ASP A 29 7.80 8.51 9.83
N GLU A 30 8.97 8.43 10.47
CA GLU A 30 9.42 7.24 11.21
C GLU A 30 8.50 6.95 12.39
N LEU A 31 8.04 7.99 13.10
CA LEU A 31 7.08 7.86 14.18
C LEU A 31 5.72 7.35 13.70
N PHE A 32 5.17 7.91 12.61
CA PHE A 32 3.89 7.47 12.04
C PHE A 32 3.96 6.04 11.51
N ARG A 33 5.05 5.67 10.83
CA ARG A 33 5.29 4.28 10.38
C ARG A 33 5.39 3.33 11.57
N ALA A 34 6.11 3.71 12.63
CA ALA A 34 6.23 2.90 13.84
C ALA A 34 4.87 2.71 14.52
N PHE A 35 4.08 3.78 14.66
CA PHE A 35 2.73 3.70 15.20
C PHE A 35 1.84 2.80 14.33
N SER A 36 1.82 2.95 13.01
CA SER A 36 1.02 2.10 12.13
C SER A 36 1.38 0.63 12.29
N ARG A 37 2.67 0.27 12.36
CA ARG A 37 3.10 -1.12 12.60
C ARG A 37 2.59 -1.69 13.92
N ILE A 38 2.71 -0.90 15.00
CA ILE A 38 2.22 -1.29 16.34
C ILE A 38 0.70 -1.45 16.32
N PHE A 39 -0.01 -0.48 15.75
CA PHE A 39 -1.47 -0.49 15.67
C PHE A 39 -1.98 -1.67 14.85
N ILE A 40 -1.39 -1.94 13.68
CA ILE A 40 -1.71 -3.12 12.85
C ILE A 40 -1.51 -4.41 13.64
N GLY A 41 -0.41 -4.54 14.38
CA GLY A 41 -0.16 -5.70 15.25
C GLY A 41 -1.19 -5.84 16.37
N ALA A 42 -1.68 -4.72 16.91
CA ALA A 42 -2.68 -4.68 17.96
C ALA A 42 -4.12 -4.95 17.46
N LEU A 43 -4.43 -4.70 16.18
CA LEU A 43 -5.78 -4.91 15.62
C LEU A 43 -6.34 -6.32 15.81
N ALA A 44 -5.47 -7.33 15.95
CA ALA A 44 -5.87 -8.70 16.23
C ALA A 44 -6.52 -8.88 17.61
N TYR A 45 -6.21 -8.00 18.57
CA TYR A 45 -6.67 -8.10 19.96
C TYR A 45 -7.55 -6.92 20.39
N LEU A 46 -7.60 -5.85 19.59
CA LEU A 46 -8.41 -4.67 19.85
C LEU A 46 -9.86 -4.88 19.40
N VAL A 47 -10.79 -4.71 20.35
CA VAL A 47 -12.22 -4.58 20.07
C VAL A 47 -12.49 -3.13 19.68
N ILE A 48 -12.40 -2.86 18.39
CA ILE A 48 -12.55 -1.53 17.79
C ILE A 48 -13.42 -1.63 16.54
N ASP A 49 -14.22 -0.59 16.29
CA ASP A 49 -15.01 -0.46 15.06
C ASP A 49 -14.09 -0.46 13.83
N HIS A 50 -14.52 -1.13 12.76
CA HIS A 50 -13.72 -1.32 11.55
C HIS A 50 -13.40 0.00 10.86
N PHE A 51 -14.41 0.86 10.69
CA PHE A 51 -14.25 2.12 9.99
C PHE A 51 -13.47 3.11 10.84
N PHE A 52 -13.63 3.06 12.16
CA PHE A 52 -12.81 3.85 13.07
C PHE A 52 -11.33 3.42 13.02
N ALA A 53 -11.04 2.13 13.05
CA ALA A 53 -9.67 1.61 12.88
C ALA A 53 -9.06 1.99 11.52
N LEU A 54 -9.84 1.88 10.43
CA LEU A 54 -9.40 2.27 9.10
C LEU A 54 -9.10 3.77 9.02
N ARG A 55 -9.93 4.62 9.64
CA ARG A 55 -9.69 6.07 9.69
C ARG A 55 -8.39 6.43 10.39
N ILE A 56 -8.05 5.75 11.48
CA ILE A 56 -6.77 5.93 12.19
C ILE A 56 -5.59 5.59 11.26
N LEU A 57 -5.68 4.48 10.52
CA LEU A 57 -4.63 4.09 9.59
C LEU A 57 -4.52 5.06 8.42
N ARG A 58 -5.65 5.48 7.85
CA ARG A 58 -5.70 6.41 6.72
C ARG A 58 -5.14 7.79 7.07
N SER A 59 -5.40 8.30 8.28
CA SER A 59 -4.81 9.57 8.72
C SER A 59 -3.28 9.52 8.76
N ASN A 60 -2.68 8.36 9.00
CA ASN A 60 -1.23 8.22 8.93
C ASN A 60 -0.73 8.13 7.49
N ILE A 61 -1.45 7.43 6.61
CA ILE A 61 -1.09 7.35 5.20
C ILE A 61 -1.05 8.76 4.59
N GLU A 62 -2.08 9.58 4.84
CA GLU A 62 -2.18 10.95 4.33
C GLU A 62 -0.97 11.82 4.71
N LEU A 63 -0.39 11.61 5.90
CA LEU A 63 0.82 12.30 6.36
C LEU A 63 2.09 11.80 5.64
N ILE A 64 2.11 10.55 5.19
CA ILE A 64 3.25 9.90 4.53
C ILE A 64 3.19 10.06 2.99
N VAL A 65 2.04 10.44 2.41
CA VAL A 65 1.85 10.59 0.94
C VAL A 65 2.86 11.55 0.32
N PHE A 66 3.18 12.66 0.99
CA PHE A 66 4.20 13.60 0.49
C PHE A 66 5.55 12.90 0.28
N ASP A 67 5.90 12.03 1.22
CA ASP A 67 7.12 11.26 1.21
C ASP A 67 7.11 10.16 0.14
N TRP A 68 5.96 9.55 -0.14
CA TRP A 68 5.80 8.61 -1.25
C TRP A 68 6.11 9.25 -2.60
N CYS A 69 5.56 10.44 -2.88
CA CYS A 69 5.85 11.16 -4.13
C CYS A 69 7.35 11.44 -4.29
N ARG A 70 8.03 11.81 -3.19
CA ARG A 70 9.47 12.05 -3.17
C ARG A 70 10.28 10.77 -3.41
N ILE A 71 9.91 9.67 -2.73
CA ILE A 71 10.57 8.36 -2.86
C ILE A 71 10.37 7.80 -4.27
N LEU A 72 9.15 7.84 -4.81
CA LEU A 72 8.84 7.38 -6.16
C LEU A 72 9.67 8.13 -7.20
N ARG A 73 9.72 9.47 -7.12
CA ARG A 73 10.51 10.27 -8.05
C ARG A 73 11.99 9.92 -7.99
N ARG A 74 12.56 9.84 -6.79
CA ARG A 74 13.97 9.45 -6.61
C ARG A 74 14.24 8.06 -7.17
N ASN A 75 13.36 7.11 -6.90
CA ASN A 75 13.53 5.75 -7.41
C ASN A 75 13.44 5.68 -8.94
N ILE A 76 12.53 6.44 -9.56
CA ILE A 76 12.43 6.55 -11.02
C ILE A 76 13.73 7.14 -11.61
N GLU A 77 14.29 8.18 -10.97
CA GLU A 77 15.58 8.76 -11.38
C GLU A 77 16.71 7.72 -11.32
N LEU A 78 16.75 6.91 -10.26
CA LEU A 78 17.72 5.81 -10.13
C LEU A 78 17.55 4.77 -11.25
N VAL A 79 16.32 4.35 -11.57
CA VAL A 79 16.05 3.44 -12.70
C VAL A 79 16.57 4.04 -14.01
N GLN A 80 16.30 5.31 -14.27
CA GLN A 80 16.76 6.00 -15.49
C GLN A 80 18.28 6.11 -15.59
N GLN A 81 18.96 6.12 -14.45
CA GLN A 81 20.42 6.13 -14.35
C GLN A 81 21.04 4.72 -14.40
N GLY A 82 20.22 3.67 -14.47
CA GLY A 82 20.66 2.27 -14.42
C GLY A 82 21.15 1.85 -13.03
N GLU A 83 20.81 2.60 -11.99
CA GLU A 83 21.19 2.30 -10.62
C GLU A 83 20.18 1.35 -9.96
N PRO A 84 20.64 0.45 -9.07
CA PRO A 84 19.76 -0.48 -8.38
C PRO A 84 18.80 0.26 -7.44
N VAL A 85 17.50 0.03 -7.61
CA VAL A 85 16.48 0.57 -6.72
C VAL A 85 16.28 -0.38 -5.54
N PRO A 86 16.36 0.11 -4.28
CA PRO A 86 16.04 -0.69 -3.11
C PRO A 86 14.51 -0.80 -2.93
N ALA A 87 13.83 -1.50 -3.86
CA ALA A 87 12.40 -1.79 -3.76
C ALA A 87 12.20 -3.24 -3.31
N LYS A 88 11.80 -3.44 -2.07
CA LYS A 88 11.45 -4.79 -1.57
C LYS A 88 10.00 -5.09 -1.93
N LYS A 89 9.78 -6.01 -2.86
CA LYS A 89 8.44 -6.54 -3.17
C LYS A 89 7.81 -7.13 -1.88
N PRO A 90 6.50 -6.94 -1.63
CA PRO A 90 5.83 -7.46 -0.44
C PRO A 90 5.57 -8.99 -0.52
N TRP A 91 5.87 -9.61 -1.66
CA TRP A 91 5.91 -11.06 -1.85
C TRP A 91 7.35 -11.57 -1.98
N GLU A 92 7.56 -12.84 -1.63
CA GLU A 92 8.89 -13.42 -1.48
C GLU A 92 9.43 -14.05 -2.76
N ASN A 93 8.55 -14.57 -3.64
CA ASN A 93 8.96 -15.43 -4.76
C ASN A 93 8.25 -15.07 -6.08
N LEU A 94 8.89 -15.36 -7.23
CA LEU A 94 8.32 -15.21 -8.58
C LEU A 94 7.01 -16.00 -8.79
N THR A 95 6.79 -17.08 -8.03
CA THR A 95 5.55 -17.85 -8.06
C THR A 95 4.37 -17.07 -7.49
N ASP A 96 4.61 -16.16 -6.55
CA ASP A 96 3.58 -15.31 -5.99
C ASP A 96 3.15 -14.24 -7.00
N GLU A 97 4.08 -13.69 -7.76
CA GLU A 97 3.80 -12.74 -8.84
C GLU A 97 2.89 -13.35 -9.93
N LYS A 98 3.23 -14.56 -10.40
CA LYS A 98 2.39 -15.30 -11.35
C LYS A 98 0.99 -15.57 -10.82
N ARG A 99 0.83 -15.84 -9.51
CA ARG A 99 -0.49 -16.02 -8.88
C ARG A 99 -1.28 -14.73 -8.87
N ILE A 100 -0.63 -13.60 -8.60
CA ILE A 100 -1.25 -12.28 -8.67
C ILE A 100 -1.75 -12.00 -10.09
N GLU A 101 -0.88 -12.16 -11.10
CA GLU A 101 -1.25 -11.94 -12.51
C GLU A 101 -2.42 -12.83 -12.93
N ALA A 102 -2.41 -14.10 -12.54
CA ALA A 102 -3.44 -15.04 -12.90
C ALA A 102 -4.79 -14.72 -12.20
N PHE A 103 -4.75 -14.22 -10.96
CA PHE A 103 -5.94 -13.69 -10.28
C PHE A 103 -6.49 -12.43 -10.97
N ILE A 104 -5.62 -11.49 -11.37
CA ILE A 104 -6.02 -10.28 -12.11
C ILE A 104 -6.72 -10.64 -13.42
N ARG A 105 -6.19 -11.64 -14.15
CA ARG A 105 -6.78 -12.14 -15.41
C ARG A 105 -8.05 -12.96 -15.21
N GLY A 106 -8.45 -13.23 -13.97
CA GLY A 106 -9.64 -14.03 -13.64
C GLY A 106 -9.48 -15.53 -13.92
N THR A 107 -8.25 -16.02 -14.11
CA THR A 107 -8.01 -17.45 -14.36
C THR A 107 -7.90 -18.27 -13.08
N HIS A 108 -7.77 -17.61 -11.93
CA HIS A 108 -7.67 -18.22 -10.61
C HIS A 108 -8.60 -17.53 -9.61
N GLN A 109 -9.05 -18.29 -8.61
CA GLN A 109 -9.92 -17.78 -7.54
C GLN A 109 -9.11 -17.04 -6.46
N ILE A 110 -9.79 -16.19 -5.68
CA ILE A 110 -9.15 -15.33 -4.66
C ILE A 110 -8.48 -16.11 -3.53
N GLU A 111 -8.95 -17.34 -3.27
CA GLU A 111 -8.41 -18.27 -2.27
C GLU A 111 -6.92 -18.54 -2.48
N LEU A 112 -6.46 -18.43 -3.72
CA LEU A 112 -5.06 -18.61 -4.08
C LEU A 112 -4.19 -17.39 -3.75
N VAL A 113 -4.74 -16.25 -3.38
CA VAL A 113 -3.97 -15.06 -2.99
C VAL A 113 -4.31 -14.58 -1.58
N ILE A 114 -5.49 -14.94 -1.06
CA ILE A 114 -6.06 -14.39 0.18
C ILE A 114 -5.25 -14.70 1.44
N HIS A 115 -4.64 -15.88 1.56
CA HIS A 115 -4.04 -16.32 2.83
C HIS A 115 -2.65 -15.75 3.11
N LYS A 116 -1.88 -15.39 2.07
CA LYS A 116 -0.50 -14.89 2.23
C LYS A 116 -0.32 -13.51 1.60
N LEU A 117 -0.78 -13.33 0.37
CA LEU A 117 -0.46 -12.12 -0.40
C LEU A 117 -1.30 -10.93 0.04
N VAL A 118 -2.59 -11.14 0.27
CA VAL A 118 -3.49 -10.05 0.72
C VAL A 118 -3.04 -9.47 2.08
N PRO A 119 -2.74 -10.27 3.12
CA PRO A 119 -2.20 -9.74 4.37
C PRO A 119 -0.85 -9.02 4.22
N SER A 120 0.07 -9.55 3.41
CA SER A 120 1.38 -8.91 3.20
C SER A 120 1.25 -7.55 2.52
N ILE A 121 0.41 -7.45 1.48
CA ILE A 121 0.13 -6.19 0.79
C ILE A 121 -0.59 -5.21 1.73
N ALA A 122 -1.60 -5.68 2.48
CA ALA A 122 -2.32 -4.83 3.42
C ALA A 122 -1.38 -4.25 4.48
N ARG A 123 -0.47 -5.06 5.05
CA ARG A 123 0.52 -4.58 6.01
C ARG A 123 1.45 -3.53 5.40
N ALA A 124 1.96 -3.78 4.20
CA ALA A 124 2.86 -2.85 3.52
C ALA A 124 2.15 -1.54 3.13
N TYR A 125 0.88 -1.61 2.75
CA TYR A 125 0.05 -0.44 2.46
C TYR A 125 -0.18 0.39 3.72
N PHE A 126 -0.76 -0.21 4.75
CA PHE A 126 -1.19 0.52 5.96
C PHE A 126 -0.04 0.93 6.88
N ASP A 127 1.15 0.33 6.75
CA ASP A 127 2.36 0.79 7.45
C ASP A 127 3.14 1.87 6.70
N GLY A 128 2.66 2.29 5.51
CA GLY A 128 3.26 3.36 4.73
C GLY A 128 4.45 2.93 3.88
N SER A 129 4.78 1.64 3.79
CA SER A 129 5.93 1.16 3.00
C SER A 129 5.63 0.94 1.52
N LEU A 130 4.36 0.80 1.14
CA LEU A 130 3.93 0.60 -0.24
C LEU A 130 3.39 1.90 -0.84
N PRO A 131 4.12 2.56 -1.76
CA PRO A 131 3.78 3.88 -2.27
C PRO A 131 2.75 3.81 -3.42
N VAL A 132 1.56 3.33 -3.10
CA VAL A 132 0.42 3.22 -4.03
C VAL A 132 -0.75 4.00 -3.45
N LEU A 133 -1.53 4.69 -4.27
CA LEU A 133 -2.77 5.34 -3.84
C LEU A 133 -3.94 4.45 -4.23
N LEU A 134 -4.66 3.92 -3.24
CA LEU A 134 -5.85 3.11 -3.45
C LEU A 134 -7.12 3.97 -3.31
N SER A 135 -8.19 3.59 -4.01
CA SER A 135 -9.51 4.17 -3.78
C SER A 135 -10.06 3.77 -2.40
N THR A 136 -10.97 4.56 -1.85
CA THR A 136 -11.59 4.27 -0.54
C THR A 136 -12.17 2.84 -0.47
N ASP A 137 -12.82 2.37 -1.54
CA ASP A 137 -13.40 1.02 -1.56
C ASP A 137 -12.32 -0.06 -1.60
N GLN A 138 -11.24 0.16 -2.36
CA GLN A 138 -10.08 -0.73 -2.38
C GLN A 138 -9.43 -0.80 -0.98
N GLU A 139 -9.27 0.33 -0.30
CA GLU A 139 -8.73 0.39 1.07
C GLU A 139 -9.62 -0.39 2.05
N CYS A 140 -10.93 -0.19 2.00
CA CYS A 140 -11.90 -0.90 2.84
C CYS A 140 -11.82 -2.42 2.64
N VAL A 141 -11.84 -2.87 1.39
CA VAL A 141 -11.78 -4.29 1.05
C VAL A 141 -10.42 -4.89 1.48
N LEU A 142 -9.31 -4.22 1.18
CA LEU A 142 -7.97 -4.66 1.56
C LEU A 142 -7.80 -4.72 3.09
N PHE A 143 -8.35 -3.75 3.82
CA PHE A 143 -8.32 -3.72 5.28
C PHE A 143 -9.05 -4.92 5.89
N LEU A 144 -10.29 -5.18 5.44
CA LEU A 144 -11.10 -6.24 6.00
C LEU A 144 -10.54 -7.63 5.66
N LEU A 145 -10.13 -7.86 4.41
CA LEU A 145 -9.55 -9.14 4.00
C LEU A 145 -8.14 -9.35 4.57
N GLY A 146 -7.29 -8.31 4.54
CA GLY A 146 -5.86 -8.43 4.82
C GLY A 146 -5.45 -8.20 6.27
N LEU A 147 -6.10 -7.28 7.00
CA LEU A 147 -5.75 -6.98 8.39
C LEU A 147 -6.77 -7.54 9.40
N ARG A 148 -8.06 -7.56 9.04
CA ARG A 148 -9.10 -8.17 9.90
C ARG A 148 -9.30 -9.66 9.60
N CYS A 149 -8.65 -10.18 8.56
CA CYS A 149 -8.72 -11.59 8.14
C CYS A 149 -10.16 -12.07 7.88
N TYR A 150 -11.03 -11.20 7.37
CA TYR A 150 -12.40 -11.54 7.05
C TYR A 150 -12.45 -12.42 5.80
N LEU A 151 -13.42 -13.32 5.76
CA LEU A 151 -13.79 -14.04 4.55
C LEU A 151 -14.59 -13.11 3.63
N VAL A 152 -14.57 -13.38 2.32
CA VAL A 152 -15.32 -12.59 1.31
C VAL A 152 -16.81 -12.44 1.71
N ARG A 153 -17.43 -13.51 2.20
CA ARG A 153 -18.82 -13.48 2.69
C ARG A 153 -19.05 -12.46 3.82
N GLN A 154 -18.09 -12.31 4.73
CA GLN A 154 -18.19 -11.37 5.85
C GLN A 154 -17.97 -9.94 5.37
N VAL A 155 -17.07 -9.72 4.41
CA VAL A 155 -16.86 -8.42 3.78
C VAL A 155 -18.12 -7.94 3.07
N LYS A 156 -18.81 -8.84 2.37
CA LYS A 156 -20.12 -8.58 1.76
C LYS A 156 -21.16 -8.10 2.76
N GLU A 157 -21.22 -8.71 3.93
CA GLU A 157 -22.14 -8.30 5.00
C GLU A 157 -21.80 -6.91 5.56
N VAL A 158 -20.50 -6.61 5.73
CA VAL A 158 -20.05 -5.33 6.30
C VAL A 158 -20.12 -4.15 5.32
N LEU A 159 -19.75 -4.38 4.05
CA LEU A 159 -19.67 -3.32 3.03
C LEU A 159 -20.89 -3.27 2.12
N HIS A 160 -21.83 -4.21 2.23
CA HIS A 160 -22.98 -4.35 1.34
C HIS A 160 -22.62 -4.48 -0.15
N LEU A 161 -21.50 -5.14 -0.43
CA LEU A 161 -20.99 -5.40 -1.78
C LEU A 161 -21.30 -6.83 -2.24
N THR A 162 -21.42 -7.02 -3.55
CA THR A 162 -21.44 -8.33 -4.17
C THR A 162 -20.05 -8.98 -4.17
N ASP A 163 -20.01 -10.30 -4.31
CA ASP A 163 -18.77 -11.07 -4.42
C ASP A 163 -17.92 -10.56 -5.60
N ASP A 164 -18.55 -10.26 -6.74
CA ASP A 164 -17.86 -9.75 -7.93
C ASP A 164 -17.25 -8.35 -7.71
N GLU A 165 -17.94 -7.46 -6.99
CA GLU A 165 -17.40 -6.14 -6.64
C GLU A 165 -16.17 -6.27 -5.73
N ILE A 166 -16.24 -7.12 -4.70
CA ILE A 166 -15.11 -7.38 -3.79
C ILE A 166 -13.90 -7.92 -4.59
N LEU A 167 -14.14 -8.88 -5.48
CA LEU A 167 -13.09 -9.43 -6.35
C LEU A 167 -12.52 -8.35 -7.27
N GLN A 168 -13.36 -7.49 -7.83
CA GLN A 168 -12.94 -6.41 -8.73
C GLN A 168 -12.07 -5.38 -8.01
N HIS A 169 -12.43 -4.97 -6.79
CA HIS A 169 -11.61 -4.09 -5.97
C HIS A 169 -10.25 -4.72 -5.67
N MET A 170 -10.22 -5.99 -5.27
CA MET A 170 -8.97 -6.71 -5.02
C MET A 170 -8.09 -6.84 -6.27
N ARG A 171 -8.68 -7.12 -7.44
CA ARG A 171 -7.93 -7.12 -8.72
C ARG A 171 -7.34 -5.75 -9.01
N GLY A 172 -8.07 -4.68 -8.72
CA GLY A 172 -7.56 -3.30 -8.80
C GLY A 172 -6.34 -3.09 -7.91
N VAL A 173 -6.44 -3.43 -6.62
CA VAL A 173 -5.31 -3.34 -5.67
C VAL A 173 -4.08 -4.05 -6.22
N PHE A 174 -4.22 -5.30 -6.64
CA PHE A 174 -3.10 -6.07 -7.16
C PHE A 174 -2.49 -5.48 -8.44
N ARG A 175 -3.32 -4.90 -9.32
CA ARG A 175 -2.85 -4.23 -10.53
C ARG A 175 -2.02 -3.00 -10.17
N ASP A 176 -2.55 -2.13 -9.32
CA ASP A 176 -1.89 -0.89 -8.92
C ASP A 176 -0.54 -1.17 -8.23
N VAL A 177 -0.49 -2.25 -7.43
CA VAL A 177 0.73 -2.73 -6.79
C VAL A 177 1.73 -3.31 -7.79
N LEU A 178 1.31 -4.16 -8.71
CA LEU A 178 2.21 -4.69 -9.75
C LEU A 178 2.76 -3.57 -10.64
N ASP A 179 1.92 -2.64 -11.08
CA ASP A 179 2.32 -1.53 -11.93
C ASP A 179 3.37 -0.64 -11.25
N CYS A 180 3.21 -0.39 -9.93
CA CYS A 180 4.20 0.30 -9.12
C CYS A 180 5.55 -0.44 -9.15
N PHE A 181 5.58 -1.74 -8.88
CA PHE A 181 6.84 -2.50 -8.86
C PHE A 181 7.46 -2.72 -10.24
N ASN A 182 6.65 -2.90 -11.29
CA ASN A 182 7.13 -2.97 -12.68
C ASN A 182 7.79 -1.66 -13.11
N THR A 183 7.33 -0.52 -12.58
CA THR A 183 7.97 0.78 -12.83
C THR A 183 9.27 0.94 -12.04
N LEU A 184 9.32 0.46 -10.79
CA LEU A 184 10.47 0.63 -9.89
C LEU A 184 11.58 -0.42 -10.10
N SER A 185 11.23 -1.55 -10.70
CA SER A 185 12.11 -2.67 -11.00
C SER A 185 11.63 -3.33 -12.28
N PRO A 186 11.77 -2.64 -13.44
CA PRO A 186 11.48 -3.27 -14.72
C PRO A 186 12.37 -4.50 -14.83
N GLU A 187 11.78 -5.68 -14.97
CA GLU A 187 12.55 -6.86 -15.34
C GLU A 187 13.30 -6.50 -16.62
N VAL A 188 14.63 -6.65 -16.60
CA VAL A 188 15.45 -6.47 -17.79
C VAL A 188 15.00 -7.56 -18.75
N VAL A 189 14.11 -7.20 -19.67
CA VAL A 189 13.76 -8.05 -20.80
C VAL A 189 15.04 -8.16 -21.61
N ASP A 190 15.70 -9.30 -21.50
CA ASP A 190 16.89 -9.63 -22.28
C ASP A 190 16.62 -9.24 -23.75
N GLU A 191 17.41 -8.32 -24.27
CA GLU A 191 17.21 -7.70 -25.58
C GLU A 191 17.35 -8.73 -26.71
N GLY A 192 16.25 -9.41 -27.02
CA GLY A 192 16.02 -10.07 -28.30
C GLY A 192 14.98 -9.36 -29.17
N SER A 193 14.29 -8.35 -28.64
CA SER A 193 13.24 -7.64 -29.37
C SER A 193 13.24 -6.16 -29.03
N SER A 194 13.89 -5.39 -29.90
CA SER A 194 13.82 -3.93 -29.97
C SER A 194 12.36 -3.45 -29.94
N GLY A 195 12.06 -2.59 -28.96
CA GLY A 195 10.75 -1.98 -28.79
C GLY A 195 10.73 -1.09 -27.56
N ALA A 196 11.25 0.13 -27.70
CA ALA A 196 11.24 1.14 -26.65
C ALA A 196 9.82 1.33 -26.08
N VAL A 197 9.61 0.97 -24.82
CA VAL A 197 8.38 1.31 -24.08
C VAL A 197 8.63 2.62 -23.33
N VAL A 198 8.31 3.73 -23.99
CA VAL A 198 8.17 5.03 -23.32
C VAL A 198 6.80 5.03 -22.64
N ALA A 199 6.75 4.67 -21.35
CA ALA A 199 5.56 4.86 -20.55
C ALA A 199 5.43 6.35 -20.16
N PHE A 200 4.57 7.07 -20.87
CA PHE A 200 4.15 8.42 -20.50
C PHE A 200 3.38 8.37 -19.17
N VAL A 201 3.92 9.00 -18.13
CA VAL A 201 3.12 9.44 -16.99
C VAL A 201 2.22 10.57 -17.49
N ARG A 202 0.93 10.29 -17.66
CA ARG A 202 -0.10 11.31 -17.91
C ARG A 202 -0.22 12.17 -16.65
N ALA A 203 0.50 13.29 -16.61
CA ALA A 203 0.13 14.39 -15.74
C ALA A 203 -1.11 15.07 -16.32
N SER A 204 -2.25 14.93 -15.65
CA SER A 204 -3.41 15.80 -15.91
C SER A 204 -3.07 17.20 -15.39
N PRO A 205 -3.23 18.26 -16.20
CA PRO A 205 -3.11 19.63 -15.71
C PRO A 205 -4.37 19.95 -14.87
N MET A 206 -4.17 20.40 -13.63
CA MET A 206 -5.24 21.08 -12.90
C MET A 206 -5.44 22.46 -13.52
N HIS A 207 -6.68 22.75 -13.91
CA HIS A 207 -7.16 24.10 -14.22
C HIS A 207 -7.73 24.75 -12.97
#